data_AF-A0A5B1BH68-F1
#
_entry.id   AF-A0A5B1BH68-F1
#
_cell.length_a   1.000
_cell.length_b   1.000
_cell.length_c   1.000
_cell.angle_alpha   90.00
_cell.angle_beta   90.00
_cell.angle_gamma   90.00
#
_symmetry.space_group_name_H-M   'P 1'
#
loop_
_entity.id
_entity.type
_entity.pdbx_description
1 polymer ?
#
loop_
_entity_poly.entity_id
_entity_poly.type
_entity_poly.pdbx_seq_one_letter_code
_entity_poly.pdbx_strand_id
1 'polypeptide(L)' 'MDNYTHLRPTRQAKNITLTTAAAHFGVWPNDISRVERGLKRDDTLATNYRQWLGTQLTHAA' A
#
# COMPACT_ATOMS: atom_id res chain seq x y z
N MET A 1 -16.44 -0.09 7.29
CA MET A 1 -15.56 -0.45 6.16
C MET A 1 -14.40 0.51 6.19
N ASP A 2 -13.20 0.02 6.48
CA ASP A 2 -12.00 0.85 6.37
C ASP A 2 -11.87 1.34 4.93
N ASN A 3 -11.83 2.65 4.71
CA ASN A 3 -11.48 3.15 3.40
C ASN A 3 -9.99 2.86 3.15
N TYR A 4 -9.64 2.47 1.94
CA TYR A 4 -8.26 2.24 1.53
C TYR A 4 -7.59 3.54 1.01
N THR A 5 -8.28 4.67 1.10
CA THR A 5 -7.88 5.92 0.43
C THR A 5 -6.62 6.53 1.02
N HIS A 6 -6.26 6.18 2.27
CA HIS A 6 -5.03 6.62 2.91
C HIS A 6 -3.78 5.88 2.42
N LEU A 7 -3.91 4.65 1.87
CA LEU A 7 -2.75 3.86 1.42
C LEU A 7 -1.93 4.59 0.36
N ARG A 8 -2.60 5.22 -0.61
CA ARG A 8 -1.94 5.94 -1.71
C ARG A 8 -1.19 7.20 -1.25
N PRO A 9 -1.81 8.13 -0.50
CA PRO A 9 -1.10 9.25 0.11
C PRO A 9 0.09 8.81 0.97
N THR A 10 -0.08 7.79 1.82
CA THR A 10 1.02 7.30 2.66
C THR A 10 2.16 6.71 1.84
N ARG A 11 1.87 5.95 0.78
CA ARG A 11 2.89 5.44 -0.14
C ARG A 11 3.64 6.59 -0.84
N GLN A 12 2.91 7.57 -1.35
CA GLN A 12 3.49 8.72 -2.04
C GLN A 12 4.35 9.59 -1.12
N ALA A 13 3.92 9.84 0.11
CA ALA A 13 4.69 10.58 1.11
C ALA A 13 6.03 9.90 1.45
N LYS A 14 6.14 8.59 1.20
CA LYS A 14 7.36 7.79 1.40
C LYS A 14 8.19 7.62 0.12
N ASN A 15 7.82 8.28 -0.98
CA ASN A 15 8.43 8.11 -2.30
C ASN A 15 8.46 6.64 -2.79
N ILE A 16 7.53 5.81 -2.30
CA ILE A 16 7.42 4.42 -2.72
C ILE A 16 6.62 4.37 -4.02
N THR A 17 7.19 3.73 -5.04
CA THR A 17 6.49 3.55 -6.32
C THR A 17 5.42 2.45 -6.21
N LEU A 18 4.42 2.51 -7.08
CA LEU A 18 3.39 1.47 -7.15
C LEU A 18 4.00 0.09 -7.47
N THR A 19 5.02 0.06 -8.31
CA THR A 19 5.76 -1.15 -8.69
C THR A 19 6.59 -1.71 -7.54
N THR A 20 7.22 -0.86 -6.72
CA THR A 20 7.91 -1.30 -5.49
C THR A 20 6.94 -1.96 -4.51
N ALA A 21 5.77 -1.35 -4.27
CA ALA A 21 4.75 -1.95 -3.41
C ALA A 21 4.25 -3.29 -3.98
N ALA A 22 3.96 -3.33 -5.28
CA ALA A 22 3.52 -4.54 -5.97
C ALA A 22 4.54 -5.68 -5.86
N ALA A 23 5.83 -5.37 -6.06
CA ALA A 23 6.91 -6.34 -5.92
C ALA A 23 7.04 -6.87 -4.49
N HIS A 24 6.89 -6.01 -3.48
CA HIS A 24 6.92 -6.44 -2.07
C HIS A 24 5.82 -7.45 -1.73
N PHE A 25 4.60 -7.23 -2.26
CA PHE A 25 3.47 -8.12 -2.00
C PHE A 25 3.34 -9.29 -2.98
N GLY A 26 4.21 -9.38 -3.99
CA GLY A 26 4.12 -10.42 -5.03
C GLY A 26 2.83 -10.34 -5.86
N VAL A 27 2.29 -9.13 -6.05
CA VAL A 27 1.06 -8.89 -6.81
C VAL A 27 1.30 -7.99 -8.01
N TRP A 28 0.31 -7.84 -8.88
CA TRP A 28 0.40 -6.91 -10.00
C TRP A 28 0.24 -5.46 -9.53
N PRO A 29 0.93 -4.48 -10.16
CA PRO A 29 0.72 -3.06 -9.86
C PRO A 29 -0.74 -2.62 -9.99
N ASN A 30 -1.50 -3.25 -10.89
CA ASN A 30 -2.93 -3.00 -11.04
C ASN A 30 -3.74 -3.42 -9.80
N ASP A 31 -3.36 -4.51 -9.12
CA ASP A 31 -4.03 -4.93 -7.88
C ASP A 31 -3.82 -3.90 -6.77
N ILE A 32 -2.58 -3.39 -6.61
CA ILE A 32 -2.30 -2.30 -5.65
C ILE A 32 -3.12 -1.06 -6.00
N SER A 33 -3.17 -0.66 -7.28
CA SER A 33 -3.96 0.49 -7.74
C SER A 33 -5.44 0.35 -7.43
N ARG A 34 -6.01 -0.85 -7.64
CA ARG A 34 -7.42 -1.13 -7.38
C ARG A 34 -7.73 -1.08 -5.88
N VAL A 35 -6.86 -1.63 -5.03
CA VAL A 35 -7.02 -1.52 -3.57
C VAL A 35 -6.91 -0.06 -3.13
N GLU A 36 -5.88 0.67 -3.55
CA GLU A 36 -5.68 2.09 -3.23
C GLU A 36 -6.88 2.98 -3.63
N ARG A 37 -7.59 2.62 -4.69
CA ARG A 37 -8.76 3.35 -5.20
C ARG A 37 -10.10 2.85 -4.64
N GLY A 38 -10.11 1.82 -3.80
CA GLY A 38 -11.34 1.21 -3.29
C GLY A 38 -12.12 0.38 -4.34
N LEU A 39 -11.49 0.03 -5.46
CA LEU A 39 -12.09 -0.74 -6.56
C LEU A 39 -11.97 -2.27 -6.38
N LYS A 40 -11.25 -2.71 -5.35
CA LYS A 40 -11.11 -4.11 -4.95
C LYS A 40 -11.08 -4.16 -3.43
N ARG A 41 -11.97 -4.95 -2.83
CA ARG A 41 -11.91 -5.26 -1.40
C ARG A 41 -10.86 -6.34 -1.16
N ASP A 42 -9.86 -6.02 -0.35
CA ASP A 42 -8.79 -6.94 0.03
C ASP A 42 -8.25 -6.50 1.40
N ASP A 43 -8.99 -6.86 2.45
CA ASP A 43 -8.74 -6.38 3.81
C ASP A 43 -7.40 -6.92 4.36
N THR A 44 -7.00 -8.13 3.95
CA THR A 44 -5.71 -8.74 4.30
C THR A 44 -4.56 -7.97 3.67
N LEU A 45 -4.61 -7.73 2.35
CA LEU A 45 -3.58 -6.95 1.67
C LEU A 45 -3.51 -5.52 2.23
N ALA A 46 -4.66 -4.87 2.46
CA ALA A 46 -4.70 -3.53 3.01
C ALA A 46 -4.07 -3.44 4.41
N THR A 47 -4.32 -4.43 5.27
CA THR A 47 -3.74 -4.49 6.62
C THR A 47 -2.23 -4.67 6.56
N ASN A 48 -1.74 -5.64 5.78
CA ASN A 48 -0.30 -5.87 5.60
C ASN A 48 0.39 -4.66 4.97
N TYR A 49 -0.29 -3.99 4.04
CA TYR A 49 0.22 -2.80 3.38
C TYR A 49 0.36 -1.61 4.34
N ARG A 50 -0.60 -1.39 5.25
CA ARG A 50 -0.46 -0.38 6.32
C ARG A 50 0.73 -0.67 7.21
N GLN A 51 0.88 -1.92 7.66
CA GLN A 51 1.97 -2.32 8.52
C GLN A 51 3.32 -2.09 7.84
N TRP A 52 3.48 -2.54 6.59
CA TRP A 52 4.70 -2.34 5.83
C TRP A 52 5.02 -0.87 5.60
N LEU A 53 4.05 -0.04 5.21
CA LEU A 53 4.26 1.41 5.11
C LEU A 53 4.69 2.01 6.45
N GLY A 54 4.17 1.49 7.57
CA GLY A 54 4.57 1.82 8.93
C GLY A 54 6.04 1.48 9.23
N THR A 55 6.52 0.29 8.83
CA THR A 55 7.93 -0.09 9.05
C THR A 55 8.91 0.72 8.21
N GLN A 56 8.49 1.21 7.03
CA GLN A 56 9.30 2.13 6.24
C GLN A 56 9.45 3.52 6.89
N LEU A 57 8.67 3.84 7.94
CA LEU A 57 8.89 5.05 8.75
C LEU A 57 10.10 4.90 9.68
N THR A 58 10.40 3.68 10.09
CA THR A 58 11.37 3.37 11.16
C THR A 58 12.82 3.24 10.66
N HIS A 59 13.05 3.34 9.34
CA HIS A 59 14.39 3.25 8.73
C HIS A 59 15.06 4.61 8.49
N ALA A 60 14.50 5.70 9.02
CA ALA A 60 15.02 7.06 8.90
C ALA A 60 15.76 7.56 10.17
N ALA A 61 16.39 6.65 10.92
CA ALA A 61 17.21 6.97 12.10
C ALA A 61 18.69 6.67 11.85
#